data_AF-A0A4S4DZE6-F1
#
_entry.id   AF-A0A4S4DZE6-F1
#
_cell.length_a   1.000
_cell.length_b   1.000
_cell.length_c   1.000
_cell.angle_alpha   90.00
_cell.angle_beta   90.00
_cell.angle_gamma   90.00
#
_symmetry.space_group_name_H-M   'P 1'
#
loop_
_entity.id
_entity.type
_entity.pdbx_description
1 polymer ?
#
loop_
_entity_poly.entity_id
_entity_poly.type
_entity_poly.pdbx_seq_one_letter_code
_entity_poly.pdbx_strand_id
1 'polypeptide(L)'
;MSLSPKHFKIPIYIYFGFRDGCEGSHDHEQMEHICGRPLGLRFDQKSGQLYIADAYMGLVVVGPEGGLATKVATEAQGIPFGLTNGLDIDQRSGVVYFTDSSWRYRRRNYISVIVSGNKTRKLMKYDPKSKETTVLLESLTFPNGVALSKDGYFILVADTTN
;
A
#
# COMPACT_ATOMS: atom_id res chain seq x y z
N MET A 1 -27.14 33.70 9.75
CA MET A 1 -26.29 33.42 8.57
C MET A 1 -25.56 32.11 8.85
N SER A 2 -25.93 31.04 8.12
CA SER A 2 -25.29 29.73 8.23
C SER A 2 -23.91 29.80 7.57
N LEU A 3 -22.84 29.61 8.36
CA LEU A 3 -21.50 29.43 7.82
C LEU A 3 -21.38 27.99 7.32
N SER A 4 -21.44 27.83 6.00
CA SER A 4 -20.99 26.60 5.34
C SER A 4 -19.51 26.34 5.68
N PRO A 5 -19.13 25.13 6.11
CA PRO A 5 -17.73 24.82 6.35
C PRO A 5 -17.02 24.77 4.99
N LYS A 6 -16.27 25.84 4.68
CA LYS A 6 -15.30 25.86 3.60
C LYS A 6 -14.36 24.68 3.82
N HIS A 7 -14.46 23.65 2.98
CA HIS A 7 -13.52 22.54 2.97
C HIS A 7 -12.17 23.09 2.53
N PHE A 8 -11.35 23.50 3.50
CA PHE A 8 -9.95 23.83 3.27
C PHE A 8 -9.25 22.51 2.96
N LYS A 9 -9.02 22.23 1.67
CA LYS A 9 -8.17 21.12 1.24
C LYS A 9 -6.72 21.52 1.50
N ILE A 10 -6.24 21.29 2.72
CA ILE A 10 -4.80 21.36 2.99
C ILE A 10 -4.15 20.24 2.18
N PRO A 11 -3.16 20.54 1.31
CA PRO A 11 -2.41 19.49 0.64
C PRO A 11 -1.68 18.66 1.71
N ILE A 12 -2.03 17.38 1.81
CA ILE A 12 -1.34 16.43 2.68
C ILE A 12 -0.02 16.08 1.98
N TYR A 13 1.10 16.55 2.52
CA TYR A 13 2.43 16.15 2.08
C TYR A 13 2.84 14.88 2.80
N ILE A 14 3.27 13.87 2.03
CA ILE A 14 3.68 12.57 2.54
C ILE A 14 5.17 12.43 2.29
N TYR A 15 5.95 12.26 3.36
CA TYR A 15 7.39 12.06 3.28
C TYR A 15 7.72 10.60 3.59
N PHE A 16 8.63 10.01 2.81
CA PHE A 16 9.10 8.64 3.00
C PHE A 16 10.54 8.62 3.54
N GLY A 17 10.75 9.31 4.66
CA GLY A 17 12.05 9.57 5.26
C GLY A 17 12.71 10.86 4.75
N PHE A 18 13.61 11.43 5.55
CA PHE A 18 14.59 12.39 5.05
C PHE A 18 15.60 11.61 4.20
N ARG A 19 15.42 11.65 2.89
CA ARG A 19 16.32 11.00 1.93
C ARG A 19 16.82 12.08 0.99
N ASP A 20 18.12 12.34 1.04
CA ASP A 20 18.76 13.34 0.19
C ASP A 20 18.40 13.07 -1.28
N GLY A 21 17.93 14.11 -1.97
CA GLY A 21 17.52 14.02 -3.38
C GLY A 21 16.07 13.56 -3.62
N CYS A 22 15.24 13.40 -2.58
CA CYS A 22 13.80 13.15 -2.74
C CYS A 22 12.93 14.41 -2.64
N GLU A 23 13.55 15.59 -2.45
CA GLU A 23 12.86 16.88 -2.29
C GLU A 23 12.60 17.54 -3.66
N GLY A 24 11.34 17.64 -4.08
CA GLY A 24 10.94 18.33 -5.33
C GLY A 24 10.58 17.41 -6.50
N SER A 25 10.39 17.99 -7.68
CA SER A 25 10.07 17.22 -8.90
C SER A 25 11.33 16.59 -9.48
N HIS A 26 11.57 15.33 -9.14
CA HIS A 26 12.64 14.52 -9.70
C HIS A 26 12.14 13.60 -10.80
N ASP A 27 13.05 13.03 -11.58
CA ASP A 27 12.72 11.89 -12.44
C ASP A 27 12.28 10.71 -11.55
N HIS A 28 10.96 10.57 -11.41
CA HIS A 28 10.34 9.53 -10.59
C HIS A 28 10.78 8.13 -11.02
N GLU A 29 11.04 7.91 -12.31
CA GLU A 29 11.50 6.60 -12.79
C GLU A 29 12.89 6.27 -12.28
N GLN A 30 13.79 7.24 -12.12
CA GLN A 30 15.15 7.00 -11.62
C GLN A 30 15.23 6.97 -10.11
N MET A 31 14.34 7.66 -9.40
CA MET A 31 14.42 7.83 -7.95
C MET A 31 13.40 7.02 -7.14
N GLU A 32 12.36 6.42 -7.75
CA GLU A 32 11.32 5.69 -6.99
C GLU A 32 11.84 4.61 -6.02
N HIS A 33 12.89 3.85 -6.36
CA HIS A 33 13.45 2.85 -5.45
C HIS A 33 14.12 3.45 -4.19
N ILE A 34 14.47 4.73 -4.24
CA ILE A 34 15.03 5.51 -3.13
C ILE A 34 13.90 6.27 -2.44
N CYS A 35 13.08 7.00 -3.18
CA CYS A 35 12.10 7.92 -2.62
C CYS A 35 10.74 7.28 -2.29
N GLY A 36 10.49 6.05 -2.75
CA GLY A 36 9.19 5.41 -2.68
C GLY A 36 8.38 5.61 -3.96
N ARG A 37 7.35 4.78 -4.08
CA ARG A 37 6.32 4.85 -5.12
C ARG A 37 5.00 4.36 -4.51
N PRO A 38 4.17 5.29 -4.00
CA PRO A 38 2.83 4.97 -3.53
C PRO A 38 2.00 4.44 -4.70
N LEU A 39 1.45 3.23 -4.57
CA LEU A 39 0.59 2.62 -5.59
C LEU A 39 -0.86 2.47 -5.10
N GLY A 40 -1.05 2.12 -3.84
CA GLY A 40 -2.36 1.98 -3.19
C GLY A 40 -2.49 2.94 -2.02
N LEU A 41 -3.61 3.65 -1.93
CA LEU A 41 -3.87 4.63 -0.88
C LEU A 41 -5.30 4.51 -0.36
N ARG A 42 -5.49 4.50 0.96
CA ARG A 42 -6.81 4.49 1.57
C ARG A 42 -6.79 5.15 2.95
N PHE A 43 -7.78 5.99 3.20
CA PHE A 43 -8.03 6.52 4.54
C PHE A 43 -8.80 5.51 5.39
N ASP A 44 -8.37 5.32 6.63
CA ASP A 44 -9.27 4.88 7.69
C ASP A 44 -10.16 6.06 8.08
N GLN A 45 -11.47 5.94 7.83
CA GLN A 45 -12.43 7.02 8.02
C GLN A 45 -12.60 7.40 9.50
N LYS A 46 -12.28 6.49 10.43
CA LYS A 46 -12.43 6.74 11.87
C LYS A 46 -11.26 7.55 12.43
N SER A 47 -10.03 7.14 12.14
CA SER A 47 -8.83 7.82 12.66
C SER A 47 -8.31 8.95 11.76
N GLY A 48 -8.72 8.98 10.48
CA GLY A 48 -8.16 9.90 9.49
C GLY A 48 -6.75 9.51 9.03
N GLN A 49 -6.21 8.37 9.48
CA GLN A 49 -4.93 7.86 9.03
C GLN A 49 -5.00 7.42 7.57
N LEU A 50 -3.97 7.75 6.81
CA LEU A 50 -3.80 7.34 5.42
C LEU A 50 -2.83 6.17 5.36
N TYR A 51 -3.34 4.99 5.03
CA TYR A 51 -2.53 3.81 4.74
C TYR A 51 -2.11 3.82 3.28
N ILE A 52 -0.88 3.37 3.04
CA ILE A 52 -0.22 3.42 1.74
C ILE A 52 0.52 2.11 1.51
N ALA A 53 0.24 1.48 0.37
CA ALA A 53 1.02 0.37 -0.17
C ALA A 53 2.06 0.99 -1.09
N ASP A 54 3.29 1.05 -0.59
CA ASP A 54 4.43 1.57 -1.34
C ASP A 54 5.19 0.42 -2.01
N ALA A 55 5.49 0.58 -3.29
CA ALA A 55 6.13 -0.46 -4.08
C ALA A 55 7.49 -0.94 -3.53
N TYR A 56 8.15 -0.13 -2.70
CA TYR A 56 9.48 -0.39 -2.16
C TYR A 56 9.53 -0.43 -0.63
N MET A 57 8.60 0.25 0.04
CA MET A 57 8.63 0.44 1.49
C MET A 57 7.66 -0.47 2.26
N GLY A 58 6.83 -1.23 1.56
CA GLY A 58 5.81 -2.08 2.16
C GLY A 58 4.55 -1.29 2.50
N LEU A 59 3.84 -1.73 3.54
CA LEU A 59 2.69 -1.01 4.07
C LEU A 59 3.19 0.08 5.03
N VAL A 60 2.83 1.32 4.73
CA VAL A 60 3.14 2.47 5.58
C VAL A 60 1.86 3.24 5.92
N VAL A 61 1.93 4.07 6.97
CA VAL A 61 0.82 4.91 7.42
C VAL A 61 1.30 6.31 7.71
N VAL A 62 0.47 7.30 7.41
CA VAL A 62 0.68 8.70 7.79
C VAL A 62 -0.58 9.27 8.45
N GLY A 63 -0.40 10.17 9.41
CA GLY A 63 -1.51 10.80 10.12
C GLY A 63 -2.32 11.76 9.23
N PRO A 64 -3.48 12.24 9.72
CA PRO A 64 -4.36 13.14 8.96
C PRO A 64 -3.70 14.47 8.56
N GLU A 65 -2.70 14.91 9.32
CA GLU A 65 -1.92 16.14 9.04
C GLU A 65 -0.79 15.91 8.01
N GLY A 66 -0.63 14.69 7.49
CA GLY A 66 0.50 14.32 6.66
C GLY A 66 1.79 14.17 7.46
N GLY A 67 2.92 14.46 6.81
CA GLY A 67 4.24 14.33 7.39
C GLY A 67 4.93 13.02 7.05
N LEU A 68 5.82 12.58 7.95
CA LEU A 68 6.64 11.39 7.76
C LEU A 68 5.81 10.12 7.91
N ALA A 69 5.77 9.31 6.85
CA ALA A 69 5.11 8.01 6.87
C ALA A 69 5.90 7.00 7.73
N THR A 70 5.16 6.23 8.53
CA THR A 70 5.70 5.17 9.39
C THR A 70 5.46 3.81 8.75
N LYS A 71 6.51 2.98 8.65
CA LYS A 71 6.37 1.59 8.18
C LYS A 71 5.64 0.76 9.23
N VAL A 72 4.62 0.02 8.80
CA VAL A 72 3.81 -0.84 9.68
C VAL A 72 3.89 -2.32 9.30
N ALA A 73 4.21 -2.63 8.05
CA ALA A 73 4.55 -3.99 7.64
C ALA A 73 5.53 -3.99 6.47
N THR A 74 6.61 -4.78 6.57
CA THR A 74 7.65 -4.91 5.54
C THR A 74 7.88 -6.35 5.07
N GLU A 75 7.28 -7.31 5.75
CA GLU A 75 7.41 -8.74 5.47
C GLU A 75 6.21 -9.51 6.00
N ALA A 76 6.05 -10.75 5.52
CA ALA A 76 5.11 -11.72 6.08
C ALA A 76 5.74 -13.11 6.03
N GLN A 77 5.61 -13.87 7.13
CA GLN A 77 6.22 -15.20 7.30
C GLN A 77 7.74 -15.20 7.05
N GLY A 78 8.45 -14.15 7.48
CA GLY A 78 9.90 -13.99 7.29
C GLY A 78 10.34 -13.71 5.84
N ILE A 79 9.39 -13.46 4.92
CA ILE A 79 9.69 -13.10 3.54
C ILE A 79 9.43 -11.60 3.34
N PRO A 80 10.47 -10.79 3.03
CA PRO A 80 10.31 -9.37 2.73
C PRO A 80 9.40 -9.12 1.53
N PHE A 81 8.63 -8.03 1.60
CA PHE A 81 7.83 -7.58 0.47
C PHE A 81 8.72 -7.03 -0.65
N GLY A 82 8.39 -7.39 -1.88
CA GLY A 82 9.13 -6.93 -3.05
C GLY A 82 8.41 -5.84 -3.82
N LEU A 83 7.08 -5.88 -3.89
CA LEU A 83 6.22 -4.99 -4.66
C LEU A 83 4.81 -4.92 -4.04
N THR A 84 4.62 -4.18 -2.95
CA THR A 84 3.26 -3.92 -2.46
C THR A 84 2.54 -2.96 -3.40
N ASN A 85 1.24 -3.18 -3.60
CA ASN A 85 0.54 -2.56 -4.73
C ASN A 85 -0.82 -1.98 -4.35
N GLY A 86 -1.85 -2.82 -4.25
CA GLY A 86 -3.20 -2.39 -3.86
C GLY A 86 -3.46 -2.57 -2.38
N LEU A 87 -4.32 -1.71 -1.79
CA LEU A 87 -4.88 -1.93 -0.47
C LEU A 87 -6.34 -1.44 -0.35
N ASP A 88 -7.08 -2.02 0.59
CA ASP A 88 -8.36 -1.51 1.08
C ASP A 88 -8.48 -1.76 2.60
N ILE A 89 -9.41 -1.08 3.25
CA ILE A 89 -9.56 -1.10 4.71
C ILE A 89 -11.00 -1.47 5.06
N ASP A 90 -11.17 -2.45 5.95
CA ASP A 90 -12.45 -2.66 6.63
C ASP A 90 -12.70 -1.51 7.60
N GLN A 91 -13.56 -0.58 7.21
CA GLN A 91 -13.88 0.62 7.99
C GLN A 91 -14.54 0.30 9.34
N ARG A 92 -15.04 -0.93 9.56
CA ARG A 92 -15.58 -1.34 10.87
C ARG A 92 -14.46 -1.74 11.82
N SER A 93 -13.55 -2.60 11.39
CA SER A 93 -12.49 -3.17 12.25
C SER A 93 -11.18 -2.37 12.24
N GLY A 94 -10.88 -1.66 11.15
CA GLY A 94 -9.60 -1.03 10.87
C GLY A 94 -8.56 -1.96 10.24
N VAL A 95 -8.92 -3.23 9.97
CA VAL A 95 -8.01 -4.19 9.32
C VAL A 95 -7.73 -3.76 7.88
N VAL A 96 -6.45 -3.78 7.51
CA VAL A 96 -5.97 -3.38 6.19
C VAL A 96 -5.69 -4.63 5.36
N TYR A 97 -6.34 -4.76 4.21
CA TYR A 97 -6.10 -5.82 3.24
C TYR A 97 -5.23 -5.27 2.12
N PHE A 98 -4.17 -5.96 1.75
CA PHE A 98 -3.23 -5.47 0.74
C PHE A 98 -2.55 -6.60 -0.02
N THR A 99 -1.98 -6.27 -1.18
CA THR A 99 -1.29 -7.24 -2.05
C THR A 99 0.21 -7.00 -2.09
N ASP A 100 0.98 -8.09 -2.23
CA ASP A 100 2.38 -8.08 -2.63
C ASP A 100 2.48 -8.80 -3.97
N SER A 101 2.71 -8.03 -5.03
CA SER A 101 2.70 -8.51 -6.41
C SER A 101 3.96 -9.30 -6.79
N SER A 102 5.02 -9.26 -5.97
CA SER A 102 6.27 -9.96 -6.23
C SER A 102 7.20 -9.84 -5.04
N TRP A 103 7.79 -10.93 -4.56
CA TRP A 103 8.85 -10.87 -3.54
C TRP A 103 10.26 -10.67 -4.16
N ARG A 104 10.46 -11.05 -5.42
CA ARG A 104 11.79 -11.08 -6.08
C ARG A 104 12.06 -9.86 -6.95
N TYR A 105 11.12 -9.53 -7.84
CA TYR A 105 11.25 -8.42 -8.77
C TYR A 105 10.59 -7.17 -8.21
N ARG A 106 11.31 -6.05 -8.26
CA ARG A 106 10.82 -4.72 -7.88
C ARG A 106 10.01 -4.07 -9.01
N ARG A 107 9.32 -2.97 -8.73
CA ARG A 107 8.46 -2.25 -9.69
C ARG A 107 9.12 -1.92 -11.03
N ARG A 108 10.39 -1.50 -11.07
CA ARG A 108 11.09 -1.23 -12.36
C ARG A 108 11.21 -2.44 -13.26
N ASN A 109 11.24 -3.64 -12.68
CA ASN A 109 11.40 -4.90 -13.38
C ASN A 109 10.08 -5.68 -13.44
N TYR A 110 8.93 -4.98 -13.48
CA TYR A 110 7.62 -5.61 -13.47
C TYR A 110 7.37 -6.53 -14.69
N ILE A 111 8.03 -6.30 -15.82
CA ILE A 111 7.98 -7.22 -16.98
C ILE A 111 8.47 -8.61 -16.57
N SER A 112 9.51 -8.70 -15.73
CA SER A 112 9.99 -9.99 -15.20
C SER A 112 8.96 -10.65 -14.26
N VAL A 113 8.12 -9.87 -13.58
CA VAL A 113 6.98 -10.41 -12.80
C VAL A 113 6.03 -11.15 -13.75
N ILE A 114 5.67 -10.53 -14.87
CA ILE A 114 4.76 -11.08 -15.88
C ILE A 114 5.39 -12.33 -16.54
N VAL A 115 6.58 -12.19 -17.11
CA VAL A 115 7.24 -13.25 -17.90
C VAL A 115 7.60 -14.47 -17.05
N SER A 116 7.95 -14.27 -15.77
CA SER A 116 8.28 -15.41 -14.90
C SER A 116 7.09 -16.34 -14.61
N GLY A 117 5.85 -15.86 -14.73
CA GLY A 117 4.65 -16.64 -14.42
C GLY A 117 4.58 -17.18 -12.98
N ASN A 118 5.47 -16.72 -12.08
CA ASN A 118 5.70 -17.38 -10.79
C ASN A 118 4.58 -17.10 -9.77
N LYS A 119 3.86 -18.13 -9.36
CA LYS A 119 2.74 -18.04 -8.41
C LYS A 119 3.21 -18.04 -6.96
N THR A 120 3.92 -17.00 -6.52
CA THR A 120 4.36 -16.85 -5.11
C THR A 120 3.85 -15.57 -4.46
N ARG A 121 2.78 -14.99 -5.01
CA ARG A 121 2.32 -13.63 -4.71
C ARG A 121 1.08 -13.70 -3.84
N LYS A 122 0.90 -12.68 -2.99
CA LYS A 122 0.08 -12.82 -1.78
C LYS A 122 -0.99 -11.74 -1.68
N LEU A 123 -2.15 -12.13 -1.17
CA LEU A 123 -3.11 -11.25 -0.49
C LEU A 123 -2.90 -11.42 1.01
N MET A 124 -2.76 -10.32 1.73
CA MET A 124 -2.54 -10.33 3.18
C MET A 124 -3.53 -9.39 3.88
N LYS A 125 -3.63 -9.56 5.19
CA LYS A 125 -4.19 -8.56 6.10
C LYS A 125 -3.15 -8.09 7.10
N TYR A 126 -3.22 -6.83 7.48
CA TYR A 126 -2.52 -6.24 8.61
C TYR A 126 -3.57 -5.78 9.64
N ASP A 127 -3.42 -6.20 10.88
CA ASP A 127 -4.25 -5.74 11.99
C ASP A 127 -3.49 -4.67 12.79
N PRO A 128 -3.93 -3.39 12.76
CA PRO A 128 -3.24 -2.33 13.49
C PRO A 128 -3.20 -2.50 15.01
N LYS A 129 -4.10 -3.31 15.59
CA LYS A 129 -4.17 -3.54 17.05
C LYS A 129 -3.10 -4.54 17.50
N SER A 130 -2.99 -5.67 16.82
CA SER A 130 -1.97 -6.68 17.13
C SER A 130 -0.62 -6.38 16.47
N LYS A 131 -0.60 -5.53 15.44
CA LYS A 131 0.54 -5.26 14.55
C LYS A 131 1.01 -6.49 13.79
N GLU A 132 0.12 -7.46 13.60
CA GLU A 132 0.42 -8.70 12.87
C GLU A 132 0.01 -8.60 11.41
N THR A 133 0.84 -9.20 10.55
CA THR A 133 0.51 -9.44 9.14
C THR A 133 0.22 -10.92 8.93
N THR A 134 -0.95 -11.23 8.38
CA THR A 134 -1.39 -12.60 8.06
C THR A 134 -1.54 -12.76 6.55
N VAL A 135 -0.96 -13.82 5.99
CA VAL A 135 -1.21 -14.21 4.59
C VAL A 135 -2.57 -14.90 4.51
N LEU A 136 -3.44 -14.40 3.63
CA LEU A 136 -4.81 -14.93 3.43
C LEU A 136 -4.91 -15.83 2.21
N LEU A 137 -4.22 -15.46 1.14
CA LEU A 137 -4.18 -16.21 -0.10
C LEU A 137 -2.79 -16.10 -0.72
N GLU A 138 -2.30 -17.23 -1.23
CA GLU A 138 -1.03 -17.35 -1.94
C GLU A 138 -1.27 -17.78 -3.38
N SER A 139 -0.19 -17.95 -4.13
CA SER A 139 -0.24 -18.48 -5.50
C SER A 139 -0.97 -17.60 -6.52
N LEU A 140 -1.03 -16.30 -6.27
CA LEU A 140 -1.48 -15.29 -7.24
C LEU A 140 -0.40 -15.01 -8.29
N THR A 141 -0.78 -14.50 -9.47
CA THR A 141 0.16 -14.27 -10.57
C THR A 141 0.55 -12.79 -10.69
N PHE A 142 -0.34 -11.82 -10.60
CA PHE A 142 0.06 -10.42 -10.46
C PHE A 142 -1.03 -9.62 -9.77
N PRO A 143 -1.24 -9.85 -8.45
CA PRO A 143 -2.30 -9.19 -7.71
C PRO A 143 -1.98 -7.69 -7.53
N ASN A 144 -2.64 -6.87 -8.33
CA ASN A 144 -2.34 -5.45 -8.51
C ASN A 144 -3.33 -4.58 -7.71
N GLY A 145 -4.59 -5.00 -7.64
CA GLY A 145 -5.64 -4.32 -6.90
C GLY A 145 -6.34 -5.22 -5.90
N VAL A 146 -6.90 -4.62 -4.86
CA VAL A 146 -7.77 -5.28 -3.89
C VAL A 146 -8.94 -4.34 -3.56
N ALA A 147 -10.13 -4.90 -3.39
CA ALA A 147 -11.31 -4.17 -2.96
C ALA A 147 -12.14 -5.03 -2.00
N LEU A 148 -12.48 -4.48 -0.84
CA LEU A 148 -13.34 -5.13 0.14
C LEU A 148 -14.81 -4.77 -0.15
N SER A 149 -15.70 -5.75 -0.05
CA SER A 149 -17.14 -5.49 -0.13
C SER A 149 -17.59 -4.58 1.02
N LYS A 150 -18.62 -3.76 0.81
CA LYS A 150 -19.10 -2.80 1.82
C LYS A 150 -19.48 -3.45 3.14
N ASP A 151 -20.00 -4.67 3.07
CA ASP A 151 -20.43 -5.51 4.18
C ASP A 151 -19.31 -6.42 4.72
N GLY A 152 -18.11 -6.36 4.14
CA GLY A 152 -16.91 -7.09 4.55
C GLY A 152 -16.97 -8.61 4.36
N TYR A 153 -17.93 -9.13 3.60
CA TYR A 153 -18.08 -10.57 3.39
C TYR A 153 -17.13 -11.14 2.33
N PHE A 154 -16.68 -10.34 1.37
CA PHE A 154 -15.77 -10.80 0.33
C PHE A 154 -14.76 -9.75 -0.08
N ILE A 155 -13.66 -10.22 -0.66
CA ILE A 155 -12.59 -9.41 -1.22
C ILE A 155 -12.46 -9.76 -2.70
N LEU A 156 -12.41 -8.73 -3.54
CA LEU A 156 -12.02 -8.84 -4.94
C LEU A 156 -10.53 -8.57 -5.07
N VAL A 157 -9.83 -9.38 -5.86
CA VAL A 157 -8.42 -9.18 -6.20
C VAL A 157 -8.30 -9.08 -7.72
N ALA A 158 -7.70 -7.99 -8.20
CA ALA A 158 -7.41 -7.80 -9.61
C ALA A 158 -6.03 -8.38 -9.93
N ASP A 159 -5.98 -9.42 -10.75
CA ASP A 159 -4.74 -10.00 -11.28
C ASP A 159 -4.48 -9.43 -12.68
N THR A 160 -3.27 -8.92 -12.94
CA THR A 160 -2.94 -8.27 -14.23
C THR A 160 -2.72 -9.28 -15.36
N THR A 161 -2.55 -10.55 -15.03
CA THR A 161 -2.11 -11.58 -15.99
C THR A 161 -3.14 -12.68 -16.21
N ASN A 162 -4.38 -12.50 -15.74
CA ASN A 162 -5.45 -13.48 -15.80
C ASN A 162 -6.76 -12.88 -16.29
#